data_AF-A0A1H1NC71-F1
#
_entry.id   AF-A0A1H1NC71-F1
#
_cell.length_a   1.000
_cell.length_b   1.000
_cell.length_c   1.000
_cell.angle_alpha   90.00
_cell.angle_beta   90.00
_cell.angle_gamma   90.00
#
_symmetry.space_group_name_H-M   'P 1'
#
loop_
_entity.id
_entity.type
_entity.pdbx_description
1 polymer ?
#
loop_
_entity_poly.entity_id
_entity_poly.type
_entity_poly.pdbx_seq_one_letter_code
_entity_poly.pdbx_strand_id
1 'polypeptide(L)'
;MSPNAARNTRLNAVIVTDRTVQELRILAYVGLRGLAKPSTAERVLDGGSGEVRATIARLAGLGMLEAVAASGAGAEADLRLTRKGRLEIDAIVGPTPRPPAVPPVTTAESPELRTRVLRTLRSGPVQKDVLIDAVGGPVTTVRAHLTMLENAGFVRQMVADGRRTGREYVLTLAGRRELKRVGGDDV
;
A
#
# COMPACT_ATOMS: atom_id res chain seq x y z
N MET A 1 -8.17 -14.98 38.57
CA MET A 1 -9.20 -14.78 37.53
C MET A 1 -9.08 -15.92 36.52
N SER A 2 -10.16 -16.63 36.19
CA SER A 2 -10.08 -17.72 35.22
C SER A 2 -10.01 -17.18 33.78
N PRO A 3 -9.35 -17.89 32.85
CA PRO A 3 -9.33 -17.52 31.42
C PRO A 3 -10.74 -17.33 30.82
N ASN A 4 -11.74 -17.99 31.40
CA ASN A 4 -13.15 -17.87 31.01
C ASN A 4 -13.78 -16.53 31.43
N ALA A 5 -13.40 -15.99 32.59
CA ALA A 5 -13.87 -14.69 33.04
C ALA A 5 -13.36 -13.56 32.12
N ALA A 6 -12.09 -13.62 31.71
CA ALA A 6 -11.53 -12.65 30.76
C ALA A 6 -12.23 -12.71 29.38
N ARG A 7 -12.67 -13.90 28.96
CA ARG A 7 -13.42 -14.10 27.70
C ARG A 7 -14.83 -13.50 27.78
N ASN A 8 -15.54 -13.72 28.89
CA ASN A 8 -16.87 -13.14 29.13
C ASN A 8 -16.83 -11.62 29.28
N THR A 9 -15.81 -11.06 29.94
CA THR A 9 -15.63 -9.60 30.02
C THR A 9 -15.32 -8.99 28.65
N ARG A 10 -14.51 -9.65 27.82
CA ARG A 10 -14.23 -9.20 26.44
C ARG A 10 -15.46 -9.28 25.54
N LEU A 11 -16.27 -10.33 25.67
CA LEU A 11 -17.52 -10.45 24.91
C LEU A 11 -18.54 -9.37 25.31
N ASN A 12 -18.67 -9.06 26.60
CA ASN A 12 -19.53 -7.97 27.06
C ASN A 12 -19.04 -6.59 26.58
N ALA A 13 -17.72 -6.34 26.54
CA ALA A 13 -17.17 -5.07 26.02
C ALA A 13 -17.47 -4.84 24.53
N VAL A 14 -17.56 -5.91 23.73
CA VAL A 14 -17.94 -5.83 22.30
C VAL A 14 -19.42 -5.47 22.11
N ILE A 15 -20.28 -5.72 23.10
CA ILE A 15 -21.72 -5.42 23.05
C ILE A 15 -22.03 -3.98 23.54
N VAL A 16 -21.08 -3.32 24.23
CA VAL A 16 -21.31 -1.99 24.84
C VAL A 16 -21.08 -0.83 23.85
N THR A 17 -20.40 -1.06 22.72
CA THR A 17 -20.26 -0.03 21.70
C THR A 17 -21.50 -0.03 20.80
N ASP A 18 -22.10 1.14 20.54
CA ASP A 18 -23.17 1.33 19.53
C ASP A 18 -22.69 1.06 18.07
N ARG A 19 -21.61 0.29 17.91
CA ARG A 19 -20.92 0.01 16.65
C ARG A 19 -21.32 -1.34 16.11
N THR A 20 -21.64 -1.38 14.82
CA THR A 20 -21.90 -2.65 14.14
C THR A 20 -20.61 -3.44 13.94
N VAL A 21 -20.71 -4.75 13.78
CA VAL A 21 -19.57 -5.62 13.46
C VAL A 21 -18.85 -5.14 12.19
N GLN A 22 -19.58 -4.63 11.20
CA GLN A 22 -19.00 -4.10 9.96
C GLN A 22 -18.21 -2.80 10.19
N GLU A 23 -18.71 -1.91 11.05
CA GLU A 23 -18.00 -0.69 11.45
C GLU A 23 -16.67 -1.04 12.13
N LEU A 24 -16.68 -1.99 13.06
CA LEU A 24 -15.48 -2.48 13.73
C LEU A 24 -14.49 -3.12 12.75
N ARG A 25 -14.96 -3.92 11.80
CA ARG A 25 -14.12 -4.54 10.76
C ARG A 25 -13.44 -3.50 9.87
N ILE A 26 -14.16 -2.43 9.49
CA ILE A 26 -13.59 -1.33 8.69
C ILE A 26 -12.54 -0.56 9.50
N LEU A 27 -12.85 -0.17 10.74
CA LEU A 27 -11.92 0.56 11.61
C LEU A 27 -10.66 -0.27 11.89
N ALA A 28 -10.79 -1.56 12.17
CA ALA A 28 -9.65 -2.46 12.36
C ALA A 28 -8.82 -2.60 11.07
N TYR A 29 -9.47 -2.77 9.92
CA TYR A 29 -8.79 -2.87 8.63
C TYR A 29 -7.96 -1.62 8.29
N VAL A 30 -8.57 -0.43 8.40
CA VAL A 30 -7.86 0.84 8.19
C VAL A 30 -6.77 1.02 9.25
N GLY A 31 -7.05 0.67 10.50
CA GLY A 31 -6.13 0.79 11.62
C GLY A 31 -4.85 -0.02 11.46
N LEU A 32 -4.95 -1.24 10.92
CA LEU A 32 -3.82 -2.11 10.61
C LEU A 32 -3.01 -1.63 9.40
N ARG A 33 -3.66 -1.03 8.40
CA ARG A 33 -3.01 -0.58 7.16
C ARG A 33 -2.38 0.81 7.28
N GLY A 34 -2.85 1.64 8.21
CA GLY A 34 -2.47 3.04 8.34
C GLY A 34 -3.14 3.93 7.29
N LEU A 35 -3.02 3.57 6.01
CA LEU A 35 -3.74 4.16 4.87
C LEU A 35 -4.41 3.06 4.05
N ALA A 36 -5.67 3.25 3.69
CA ALA A 36 -6.42 2.24 2.93
C ALA A 36 -7.36 2.86 1.90
N LYS A 37 -7.37 2.32 0.68
CA LYS A 37 -8.36 2.72 -0.33
C LYS A 37 -9.74 2.12 -0.04
N PRO A 38 -10.84 2.88 -0.18
CA PRO A 38 -12.21 2.35 -0.06
C PRO A 38 -12.44 1.12 -0.95
N SER A 39 -12.01 1.18 -2.22
CA SER A 39 -12.09 0.04 -3.15
C SER A 39 -11.35 -1.23 -2.71
N THR A 40 -10.31 -1.09 -1.90
CA THR A 40 -9.61 -2.25 -1.34
C THR A 40 -10.34 -2.78 -0.11
N ALA A 41 -10.90 -1.90 0.72
CA ALA A 41 -11.72 -2.30 1.86
C ALA A 41 -12.95 -3.11 1.39
N GLU A 42 -13.63 -2.67 0.32
CA GLU A 42 -14.76 -3.41 -0.29
C GLU A 42 -14.38 -4.85 -0.64
N ARG A 43 -13.27 -5.02 -1.38
CA ARG A 43 -12.82 -6.35 -1.83
C ARG A 43 -12.40 -7.28 -0.69
N VAL A 44 -11.84 -6.73 0.39
CA VAL A 44 -11.28 -7.53 1.50
C VAL A 44 -12.37 -7.90 2.51
N LEU A 45 -13.33 -7.01 2.73
CA LEU A 45 -14.33 -7.20 3.78
C LEU A 45 -15.57 -7.98 3.32
N ASP A 46 -15.67 -8.25 2.01
CA ASP A 46 -16.73 -9.05 1.37
C ASP A 46 -18.16 -8.63 1.77
N GLY A 47 -18.32 -7.38 2.20
CA GLY A 47 -19.62 -6.73 2.33
C GLY A 47 -19.96 -6.15 0.97
N GLY A 48 -21.24 -6.22 0.56
CA GLY A 48 -21.67 -5.65 -0.72
C GLY A 48 -21.10 -4.23 -0.89
N SER A 49 -20.56 -3.93 -2.07
CA SER A 49 -19.79 -2.70 -2.33
C SER A 49 -20.50 -1.42 -1.83
N GLY A 50 -21.82 -1.33 -2.04
CA GLY A 50 -22.63 -0.22 -1.53
C GLY A 50 -22.70 -0.11 0.00
N GLU A 51 -22.74 -1.23 0.71
CA GLU A 51 -22.84 -1.28 2.17
C GLU A 51 -21.53 -0.86 2.85
N VAL A 52 -20.39 -1.33 2.32
CA VAL A 52 -19.07 -0.94 2.82
C VAL A 52 -18.83 0.56 2.61
N ARG A 53 -19.17 1.12 1.44
CA ARG A 53 -19.06 2.58 1.21
C ARG A 53 -19.99 3.38 2.09
N ALA A 54 -21.24 2.96 2.25
CA ALA A 54 -22.18 3.63 3.15
C ALA A 54 -21.66 3.63 4.60
N THR A 55 -21.05 2.53 5.02
CA THR A 55 -20.45 2.40 6.36
C THR A 55 -19.20 3.28 6.50
N ILE A 56 -18.33 3.33 5.50
CA ILE A 56 -17.17 4.25 5.47
C ILE A 56 -17.64 5.71 5.57
N ALA A 57 -18.64 6.10 4.78
CA ALA A 57 -19.19 7.46 4.80
C ALA A 57 -19.78 7.80 6.18
N ARG A 58 -20.48 6.87 6.82
CA ARG A 58 -21.00 7.03 8.17
C ARG A 58 -19.87 7.21 9.20
N LEU A 59 -18.84 6.37 9.16
CA LEU A 59 -17.67 6.46 10.05
C LEU A 59 -16.90 7.78 9.84
N ALA A 60 -16.83 8.28 8.61
CA ALA A 60 -16.28 9.60 8.31
C ALA A 60 -17.15 10.72 8.90
N GLY A 61 -18.47 10.65 8.75
CA GLY A 61 -19.42 11.59 9.36
C GLY A 61 -19.38 11.61 10.91
N LEU A 62 -18.97 10.50 11.52
CA LEU A 62 -18.75 10.40 12.97
C LEU A 62 -17.36 10.84 13.42
N GLY A 63 -16.53 11.31 12.48
CA GLY A 63 -15.17 11.81 12.71
C GLY A 63 -14.16 10.71 13.06
N MET A 64 -14.40 9.47 12.65
CA MET A 64 -13.52 8.32 12.93
C MET A 64 -12.55 8.02 11.80
N LEU A 65 -12.97 8.34 10.57
CA LEU A 65 -12.16 8.26 9.37
C LEU A 65 -12.00 9.64 8.76
N GLU A 66 -10.84 9.89 8.18
CA GLU A 66 -10.59 11.06 7.34
C GLU A 66 -10.09 10.60 5.97
N ALA A 67 -10.52 11.32 4.93
CA ALA A 67 -10.02 11.13 3.57
C ALA A 67 -8.75 11.96 3.38
N VAL A 68 -7.68 11.29 2.96
CA VAL A 68 -6.40 11.88 2.61
C VAL A 68 -6.31 11.92 1.09
N ALA A 69 -6.06 13.11 0.54
CA ALA A 69 -5.95 13.29 -0.90
C ALA A 69 -4.87 12.35 -1.47
N ALA A 70 -5.24 11.54 -2.46
CA ALA A 70 -4.29 10.70 -3.15
C ALA A 70 -3.43 11.55 -4.09
N SER A 71 -2.16 11.18 -4.23
CA SER A 71 -1.25 11.84 -5.17
C SER A 71 -1.63 11.42 -6.60
N GLY A 72 -2.33 12.30 -7.32
CA GLY A 72 -2.65 12.12 -8.75
C GLY A 72 -4.07 12.57 -9.11
N ALA A 73 -4.22 13.16 -10.30
CA ALA A 73 -5.52 13.56 -10.83
C ALA A 73 -6.44 12.33 -11.00
N GLY A 74 -7.61 12.35 -10.37
CA GLY A 74 -8.58 11.25 -10.44
C GLY A 74 -8.27 10.03 -9.56
N ALA A 75 -7.24 10.10 -8.70
CA ALA A 75 -6.95 9.03 -7.77
C ALA A 75 -7.97 8.99 -6.62
N GLU A 76 -8.49 7.80 -6.32
CA GLU A 76 -9.36 7.58 -5.14
C GLU A 76 -8.61 7.95 -3.86
N ALA A 77 -9.21 8.79 -3.02
CA ALA A 77 -8.64 9.23 -1.75
C ALA A 77 -8.38 8.05 -0.80
N ASP A 78 -7.28 8.11 -0.08
CA ASP A 78 -6.95 7.12 0.95
C ASP A 78 -7.72 7.43 2.24
N LEU A 79 -8.08 6.39 2.99
CA LEU A 79 -8.70 6.50 4.30
C LEU A 79 -7.64 6.37 5.39
N ARG A 80 -7.72 7.24 6.40
CA ARG A 80 -6.94 7.15 7.63
C ARG A 80 -7.85 7.17 8.85
N LEU A 81 -7.47 6.47 9.92
CA LEU A 81 -8.12 6.67 11.22
C LEU A 81 -7.76 8.05 11.77
N THR A 82 -8.76 8.78 12.24
CA THR A 82 -8.54 9.96 13.08
C THR A 82 -8.06 9.52 14.47
N ARG A 83 -7.67 10.50 15.31
CA ARG A 83 -7.37 10.22 16.72
C ARG A 83 -8.53 9.54 17.45
N LYS A 84 -9.77 9.97 17.16
CA LYS A 84 -10.99 9.39 17.74
C LYS A 84 -11.16 7.94 17.30
N GLY A 85 -11.10 7.68 16.00
CA GLY A 85 -11.24 6.32 15.46
C GLY A 85 -10.16 5.35 15.98
N ARG A 86 -8.94 5.85 16.17
CA ARG A 86 -7.84 5.07 16.77
C ARG A 86 -8.10 4.69 18.23
N LEU A 87 -8.46 5.66 19.06
CA LEU A 87 -8.75 5.40 20.48
C LEU A 87 -9.90 4.41 20.65
N GLU A 88 -10.93 4.54 19.82
CA GLU A 88 -12.10 3.66 19.88
C GLU A 88 -11.76 2.22 19.49
N ILE A 89 -11.02 2.02 18.39
CA ILE A 89 -10.64 0.66 17.99
C ILE A 89 -9.62 0.04 18.95
N ASP A 90 -8.69 0.83 19.50
CA ASP A 90 -7.70 0.34 20.46
C ASP A 90 -8.35 -0.05 21.80
N ALA A 91 -9.43 0.60 22.21
CA ALA A 91 -10.19 0.23 23.41
C ALA A 91 -10.90 -1.13 23.26
N ILE A 92 -11.25 -1.52 22.02
CA ILE A 92 -12.03 -2.73 21.74
C ILE A 92 -11.13 -3.91 21.40
N VAL A 93 -10.19 -3.70 20.46
CA VAL A 93 -9.32 -4.74 19.90
C VAL A 93 -8.01 -4.87 20.70
N GLY A 94 -7.74 -3.91 21.60
CA GLY A 94 -6.41 -3.69 22.17
C GLY A 94 -5.59 -2.79 21.23
N PRO A 95 -4.45 -2.23 21.72
CA PRO A 95 -3.61 -1.36 20.91
C PRO A 95 -3.26 -2.10 19.62
N THR A 96 -3.77 -1.60 18.50
CA THR A 96 -3.37 -2.15 17.20
C THR A 96 -1.86 -1.98 17.12
N PRO A 97 -1.07 -3.07 16.94
CA PRO A 97 0.36 -2.94 16.81
C PRO A 97 0.57 -1.91 15.71
N ARG A 98 1.22 -0.79 16.08
CA ARG A 98 1.59 0.25 15.12
C ARG A 98 2.18 -0.52 13.95
N PRO A 99 1.60 -0.43 12.73
CA PRO A 99 2.10 -1.21 11.59
C PRO A 99 3.62 -1.07 11.65
N PRO A 100 4.36 -2.19 11.75
CA PRO A 100 5.77 -2.17 12.10
C PRO A 100 6.34 -1.05 11.30
N ALA A 101 6.82 0.01 11.99
CA ALA A 101 7.29 1.22 11.32
C ALA A 101 8.19 0.67 10.24
N VAL A 102 7.75 0.77 8.97
CA VAL A 102 8.37 0.02 7.87
C VAL A 102 9.83 0.31 8.09
N PRO A 103 10.64 -0.69 8.52
CA PRO A 103 11.98 -0.41 9.00
C PRO A 103 12.55 0.42 7.87
N PRO A 104 12.93 1.69 8.12
CA PRO A 104 13.19 2.66 7.05
C PRO A 104 14.05 1.88 6.10
N VAL A 105 13.49 1.49 4.94
CA VAL A 105 14.07 0.45 4.10
C VAL A 105 15.46 0.94 3.92
N THR A 106 16.43 0.30 4.57
CA THR A 106 17.69 0.98 4.87
C THR A 106 18.15 1.49 3.54
N THR A 107 18.08 2.81 3.38
CA THR A 107 18.36 3.54 2.16
C THR A 107 19.87 3.56 1.98
N ALA A 108 20.52 2.44 2.24
CA ALA A 108 21.50 1.97 1.30
C ALA A 108 20.73 1.80 -0.01
N GLU A 109 20.62 2.89 -0.76
CA GLU A 109 20.64 2.86 -2.21
C GLU A 109 21.65 1.78 -2.55
N SER A 110 21.23 0.54 -2.82
CA SER A 110 22.16 -0.46 -3.31
C SER A 110 22.40 -0.01 -4.74
N PRO A 111 23.54 0.64 -5.05
CA PRO A 111 23.77 1.19 -6.37
C PRO A 111 23.71 0.04 -7.40
N GLU A 112 24.05 -1.17 -6.94
CA GLU A 112 23.94 -2.43 -7.66
C GLU A 112 22.51 -2.79 -8.07
N LEU A 113 21.50 -2.58 -7.20
CA LEU A 113 20.11 -2.88 -7.53
C LEU A 113 19.56 -1.86 -8.53
N ARG A 114 19.89 -0.58 -8.35
CA ARG A 114 19.57 0.50 -9.31
C ARG A 114 20.16 0.18 -10.68
N THR A 115 21.46 -0.12 -10.74
CA THR A 115 22.16 -0.45 -11.99
C THR A 115 21.61 -1.72 -12.63
N ARG A 116 21.25 -2.75 -11.85
CA ARG A 116 20.60 -3.96 -12.37
C ARG A 116 19.26 -3.66 -13.03
N VAL A 117 18.38 -2.88 -12.40
CA VAL A 117 17.09 -2.50 -12.99
C VAL A 117 17.29 -1.74 -14.31
N LEU A 118 18.18 -0.75 -14.32
CA LEU A 118 18.45 0.04 -15.53
C LEU A 118 19.07 -0.83 -16.64
N ARG A 119 19.95 -1.78 -16.29
CA ARG A 119 20.56 -2.72 -17.25
C ARG A 119 19.54 -3.68 -17.84
N THR A 120 18.63 -4.23 -17.04
CA THR A 120 17.57 -5.12 -17.54
C THR A 120 16.64 -4.40 -18.52
N LEU A 121 16.36 -3.12 -18.29
CA LEU A 121 15.55 -2.30 -19.19
C LEU A 121 16.31 -1.72 -20.39
N ARG A 122 17.64 -1.92 -20.49
CA ARG A 122 18.44 -1.48 -21.65
C ARG A 122 17.95 -2.14 -22.94
N SER A 123 17.55 -3.40 -22.86
CA SER A 123 17.18 -4.23 -24.00
C SER A 123 15.78 -3.95 -24.55
N GLY A 124 14.97 -3.15 -23.86
CA GLY A 124 13.62 -2.79 -24.30
C GLY A 124 12.58 -2.79 -23.18
N PRO A 125 11.28 -2.71 -23.53
CA PRO A 125 10.18 -2.85 -22.58
C PRO A 125 10.20 -4.22 -21.90
N VAL A 126 10.00 -4.24 -20.57
CA VAL A 126 9.94 -5.48 -19.79
C VAL A 126 8.72 -5.46 -18.89
N GLN A 127 7.97 -6.56 -18.86
CA GLN A 127 6.84 -6.71 -17.96
C GLN A 127 7.29 -6.65 -16.50
N LYS A 128 6.45 -6.07 -15.64
CA LYS A 128 6.76 -5.88 -14.22
C LYS A 128 7.26 -7.15 -13.53
N ASP A 129 6.57 -8.27 -13.73
CA ASP A 129 6.88 -9.52 -13.03
C ASP A 129 8.19 -10.12 -13.55
N VAL A 130 8.38 -10.12 -14.87
CA VAL A 130 9.64 -10.53 -15.52
C VAL A 130 10.82 -9.67 -15.06
N LEU A 131 10.60 -8.36 -14.88
CA LEU A 131 11.62 -7.43 -14.40
C LEU A 131 12.00 -7.72 -12.95
N ILE A 132 11.03 -8.03 -12.09
CA ILE A 132 11.27 -8.39 -10.69
C ILE A 132 12.11 -9.67 -10.61
N ASP A 133 11.77 -10.67 -11.43
CA ASP A 133 12.49 -11.95 -11.48
C ASP A 133 13.92 -11.78 -12.02
N ALA A 134 14.09 -10.99 -13.09
CA ALA A 134 15.39 -10.78 -13.74
C ALA A 134 16.38 -9.94 -12.91
N VAL A 135 15.90 -9.01 -12.09
CA VAL A 135 16.74 -8.17 -11.23
C VAL A 135 17.26 -8.95 -10.01
N GLY A 136 16.45 -9.89 -9.52
CA GLY A 136 16.75 -10.71 -8.35
C GLY A 136 16.67 -9.94 -7.03
N GLY A 137 16.36 -10.65 -5.94
CA GLY A 137 16.23 -10.10 -4.60
C GLY A 137 14.77 -10.05 -4.10
N PRO A 138 14.53 -9.48 -2.91
CA PRO A 138 13.20 -9.47 -2.32
C PRO A 138 12.22 -8.63 -3.17
N VAL A 139 11.08 -9.22 -3.54
CA VAL A 139 10.04 -8.59 -4.37
C VAL A 139 9.63 -7.20 -3.85
N THR A 140 9.54 -7.04 -2.53
CA THR A 140 9.21 -5.77 -1.88
C THR A 140 10.26 -4.68 -2.12
N THR A 141 11.54 -5.06 -2.14
CA THR A 141 12.68 -4.15 -2.33
C THR A 141 12.78 -3.71 -3.79
N VAL A 142 12.61 -4.65 -4.73
CA VAL A 142 12.61 -4.34 -6.16
C VAL A 142 11.44 -3.44 -6.53
N ARG A 143 10.25 -3.70 -5.97
CA ARG A 143 9.08 -2.82 -6.15
C ARG A 143 9.31 -1.41 -5.62
N ALA A 144 9.89 -1.28 -4.43
CA ALA A 144 10.24 0.02 -3.86
C ALA A 144 11.23 0.78 -4.76
N HIS A 145 12.26 0.11 -5.27
CA HIS A 145 13.23 0.72 -6.18
C HIS A 145 12.62 1.11 -7.52
N LEU A 146 11.72 0.31 -8.09
CA LEU A 146 11.00 0.66 -9.31
C LEU A 146 10.18 1.95 -9.12
N THR A 147 9.47 2.06 -8.00
CA THR A 147 8.73 3.29 -7.65
C THR A 147 9.67 4.49 -7.50
N MET A 148 10.85 4.33 -6.90
CA MET A 148 11.84 5.40 -6.80
C MET A 148 12.36 5.84 -8.17
N LEU A 149 12.68 4.90 -9.06
CA LEU A 149 13.16 5.20 -10.42
C LEU A 149 12.06 5.85 -11.29
N GLU A 150 10.80 5.48 -11.05
CA GLU A 150 9.64 6.08 -11.71
C GLU A 150 9.44 7.53 -11.24
N ASN A 151 9.50 7.77 -9.93
CA ASN A 151 9.42 9.12 -9.34
C ASN A 151 10.58 10.02 -9.76
N ALA A 152 11.78 9.46 -9.95
CA ALA A 152 12.95 10.16 -10.48
C ALA A 152 12.88 10.38 -12.01
N GLY A 153 11.85 9.84 -12.68
CA GLY A 153 11.67 9.98 -14.12
C GLY A 153 12.64 9.16 -14.96
N PHE A 154 13.34 8.16 -14.39
CA PHE A 154 14.28 7.30 -15.11
C PHE A 154 13.59 6.13 -15.83
N VAL A 155 12.48 5.65 -15.28
CA VAL A 155 11.63 4.63 -15.91
C VAL A 155 10.20 5.14 -15.99
N ARG A 156 9.44 4.65 -16.96
CA ARG A 156 7.99 4.88 -17.01
C ARG A 156 7.26 3.57 -17.26
N GLN A 157 6.06 3.46 -16.70
CA GLN A 157 5.16 2.37 -17.00
C GLN A 157 4.36 2.69 -18.27
N MET A 158 4.27 1.73 -19.18
CA MET A 158 3.44 1.78 -20.38
C MET A 158 2.48 0.59 -20.39
N VAL A 159 1.33 0.76 -21.04
CA VAL A 159 0.43 -0.35 -21.35
C VAL A 159 0.97 -1.02 -22.61
N ALA A 160 1.21 -2.33 -22.55
CA ALA A 160 1.66 -3.09 -23.71
C ALA A 160 0.57 -3.06 -24.79
N ASP A 161 0.90 -2.56 -25.99
CA ASP A 161 -0.01 -2.56 -27.12
C ASP A 161 -0.41 -4.01 -27.45
N GLY A 162 -1.71 -4.30 -27.37
CA GLY A 162 -2.29 -5.60 -27.73
C GLY A 162 -2.49 -6.61 -26.58
N ARG A 163 -2.11 -6.30 -25.32
CA ARG A 163 -2.46 -7.16 -24.17
C ARG A 163 -3.16 -6.35 -23.07
N ARG A 164 -4.45 -6.65 -22.86
CA ARG A 164 -5.37 -5.96 -21.91
C ARG A 164 -4.88 -5.85 -20.45
N THR A 165 -3.79 -6.49 -20.06
CA THR A 165 -3.36 -6.57 -18.64
C THR A 165 -1.85 -6.44 -18.41
N GLY A 166 -1.02 -6.32 -19.45
CA GLY A 166 0.44 -6.26 -19.30
C GLY A 166 0.93 -4.83 -19.12
N ARG A 167 1.38 -4.48 -17.90
CA ARG A 167 2.12 -3.23 -17.69
C ARG A 167 3.62 -3.48 -17.89
N GLU A 168 4.21 -2.75 -18.82
CA GLU A 168 5.64 -2.83 -19.14
C GLU A 168 6.36 -1.60 -18.60
N TYR A 169 7.60 -1.77 -18.18
CA TYR A 169 8.49 -0.68 -17.83
C TYR A 169 9.44 -0.42 -18.98
N VAL A 170 9.70 0.85 -19.27
CA VAL A 170 10.67 1.30 -20.26
C VAL A 170 11.60 2.36 -19.68
N LEU A 171 12.84 2.41 -20.15
CA LEU A 171 13.76 3.51 -19.84
C LEU A 171 13.32 4.79 -20.54
N THR A 172 13.25 5.87 -19.77
CA THR A 172 13.14 7.24 -20.31
C THR A 172 14.49 7.71 -20.85
N LEU A 173 14.51 8.87 -21.51
CA LEU A 173 15.77 9.51 -21.92
C LEU A 173 16.67 9.80 -20.70
N ALA A 174 16.10 10.24 -19.59
CA ALA A 174 16.83 10.47 -18.34
C ALA A 174 17.40 9.16 -17.78
N GLY A 175 16.64 8.07 -17.82
CA GLY A 175 17.11 6.75 -17.39
C GLY A 175 18.26 6.19 -18.23
N ARG A 176 18.27 6.45 -19.54
CA ARG A 176 19.40 6.06 -20.42
C ARG A 176 20.67 6.85 -20.10
N ARG A 177 20.54 8.15 -19.83
CA ARG A 177 21.67 8.99 -19.41
C ARG A 177 22.21 8.55 -18.05
N GLU A 178 21.32 8.25 -17.12
CA GLU A 178 21.69 7.72 -15.81
C GLU A 178 22.39 6.37 -15.96
N LEU A 179 21.86 5.44 -16.77
CA LEU A 179 22.50 4.16 -17.07
C LEU A 179 23.91 4.35 -17.65
N LYS A 180 24.10 5.31 -18.56
CA LYS A 180 25.43 5.63 -19.10
C LYS A 180 26.38 6.17 -18.00
N ARG A 181 25.86 7.00 -17.09
CA ARG A 181 26.62 7.59 -15.98
C ARG A 181 27.04 6.55 -14.93
N VAL A 182 26.15 5.62 -14.56
CA VAL A 182 26.45 4.56 -13.58
C VAL A 182 27.08 3.31 -14.21
N GLY A 183 27.02 3.17 -15.54
CA GLY A 183 27.51 2.00 -16.28
C GLY A 183 28.98 2.05 -16.70
N GLY A 184 29.62 3.23 -16.72
CA GLY A 184 31.00 3.39 -17.23
C GLY A 184 31.08 3.32 -18.76
N ASP A 185 31.95 4.13 -19.37
CA ASP A 185 32.03 4.44 -20.81
C ASP A 185 32.59 3.30 -21.70
N ASP A 186 32.40 2.02 -21.33
CA ASP A 186 32.88 0.83 -22.08
C ASP A 186 31.80 -0.28 -22.18
N VAL A 187 30.58 0.06 -22.63
CA VAL A 187 29.54 -0.91 -23.10
C VAL A 187 28.70 -0.35 -24.24
#